data_AF-A0A645GUG4-F1
#
_entry.id   AF-A0A645GUG4-F1
#
_cell.length_a   1.000
_cell.length_b   1.000
_cell.length_c   1.000
_cell.angle_alpha   90.00
_cell.angle_beta   90.00
_cell.angle_gamma   90.00
#
_symmetry.space_group_name_H-M   'P 1'
#
loop_
_entity.id
_entity.type
_entity.pdbx_description
1 polymer ?
#
loop_
_entity_poly.entity_id
_entity_poly.type
_entity_poly.pdbx_seq_one_letter_code
_entity_poly.pdbx_strand_id
1 'polypeptide(L)'
;MADEKKAYTLSDRGTFLSMEDSLELSIAVEKASDLLNQYGVIAVNPEKNPNVHLEEAQKFVDWILSEKTQKLIGEFGVEKYGQALFVPNAKA
;
A
#
# COMPACT_ATOMS: atom_id res chain seq x y z
N MET A 1 -0.12 -3.07 -23.74
CA MET A 1 0.11 -4.51 -23.99
C MET A 1 -1.08 -5.39 -23.66
N ALA A 2 -1.48 -5.58 -22.39
CA ALA A 2 -2.60 -6.49 -22.07
C ALA A 2 -3.92 -6.03 -22.71
N ASP A 3 -4.19 -4.73 -22.60
CA ASP A 3 -5.34 -4.05 -23.22
C ASP A 3 -5.37 -4.25 -24.76
N GLU A 4 -4.32 -3.81 -25.45
CA GLU A 4 -4.15 -3.98 -26.91
C GLU A 4 -4.27 -5.44 -27.39
N LYS A 5 -3.85 -6.40 -26.54
CA LYS A 5 -3.87 -7.83 -26.85
C LYS A 5 -5.15 -8.53 -26.41
N LYS A 6 -6.11 -7.83 -25.80
CA LYS A 6 -7.33 -8.40 -25.21
C LYS A 6 -7.02 -9.57 -24.27
N ALA A 7 -6.06 -9.36 -23.38
CA ALA A 7 -5.54 -10.38 -22.47
C ALA A 7 -5.68 -9.96 -21.00
N TYR A 8 -5.43 -10.90 -20.09
CA TYR A 8 -5.38 -10.64 -18.65
C TYR A 8 -3.98 -10.23 -18.20
N THR A 9 -3.92 -9.44 -17.13
CA THR A 9 -2.69 -9.11 -16.40
C THR A 9 -2.98 -8.97 -14.91
N LEU A 10 -1.96 -9.21 -14.09
CA LEU A 10 -1.97 -8.82 -12.68
C LEU A 10 -1.37 -7.42 -12.55
N SER A 11 -1.98 -6.57 -11.73
CA SER A 11 -1.50 -5.21 -11.44
C SER A 11 -1.93 -4.81 -10.03
N ASP A 12 -1.18 -3.92 -9.39
CA ASP A 12 -1.65 -3.28 -8.16
C ASP A 12 -2.80 -2.31 -8.46
N ARG A 13 -3.65 -2.09 -7.44
CA ARG A 13 -4.85 -1.25 -7.56
C ARG A 13 -4.51 0.20 -7.93
N GLY A 14 -3.43 0.77 -7.38
CA GLY A 14 -3.04 2.15 -7.62
C GLY A 14 -2.66 2.40 -9.08
N THR A 15 -1.86 1.51 -9.66
CA THR A 15 -1.49 1.56 -11.07
C THR A 15 -2.72 1.44 -11.97
N PHE A 16 -3.59 0.45 -11.73
CA PHE A 16 -4.82 0.29 -12.51
C PHE A 16 -5.68 1.55 -12.49
N LEU A 17 -6.00 2.10 -11.30
CA LEU A 17 -6.84 3.28 -11.15
C LEU A 17 -6.21 4.53 -11.77
N SER A 18 -4.88 4.65 -11.77
CA SER A 18 -4.20 5.79 -12.43
C SER A 18 -4.31 5.78 -13.95
N MET A 19 -4.62 4.62 -14.54
CA MET A 19 -4.72 4.41 -15.98
C MET A 19 -6.14 4.06 -16.43
N GLU A 20 -7.11 3.94 -15.51
CA GLU A 20 -8.45 3.39 -15.76
C GLU A 20 -9.16 4.11 -16.91
N ASP A 21 -9.08 5.44 -16.97
CA ASP A 21 -9.67 6.25 -18.04
C ASP A 21 -9.06 6.01 -19.44
N SER A 22 -7.89 5.36 -19.49
CA SER A 22 -7.12 5.11 -20.72
C SER A 22 -7.09 3.63 -21.13
N LEU A 23 -7.76 2.75 -20.39
CA LEU A 23 -7.75 1.30 -20.62
C LEU A 23 -9.16 0.80 -20.95
N GLU A 24 -9.28 -0.16 -21.87
CA GLU A 24 -10.51 -0.94 -22.08
C GLU A 24 -10.56 -2.21 -21.19
N LEU A 25 -9.74 -2.24 -20.12
CA LEU A 25 -9.68 -3.34 -19.17
C LEU A 25 -10.62 -3.14 -17.98
N SER A 26 -11.17 -4.23 -17.48
CA SER A 26 -11.97 -4.25 -16.25
C SER A 26 -11.38 -5.20 -15.21
N ILE A 27 -11.71 -4.97 -13.94
CA ILE A 27 -11.28 -5.83 -12.84
C ILE A 27 -12.03 -7.16 -12.93
N ALA A 28 -11.31 -8.24 -13.26
CA ALA A 28 -11.88 -9.58 -13.30
C ALA A 28 -11.86 -10.29 -11.92
N VAL A 29 -10.83 -10.03 -11.11
CA VAL A 29 -10.62 -10.65 -9.79
C VAL A 29 -9.99 -9.62 -8.85
N GLU A 30 -10.49 -9.52 -7.61
CA GLU A 30 -9.92 -8.68 -6.56
C GLU A 30 -10.26 -9.20 -5.16
N LYS A 31 -9.64 -8.63 -4.12
CA LYS A 31 -9.93 -8.87 -2.70
C LYS A 31 -9.73 -10.32 -2.21
N ALA A 32 -9.14 -11.20 -3.02
CA ALA A 32 -8.69 -12.50 -2.56
C ALA A 32 -7.56 -12.33 -1.52
N SER A 33 -7.53 -13.21 -0.51
CA SER A 33 -6.51 -13.21 0.55
C SER A 33 -5.08 -13.21 -0.01
N ASP A 34 -4.89 -13.92 -1.11
CA ASP A 34 -3.58 -14.15 -1.73
C ASP A 34 -3.13 -12.95 -2.58
N LEU A 35 -4.01 -11.97 -2.79
CA LEU A 35 -3.72 -10.71 -3.48
C LEU A 35 -3.39 -9.57 -2.51
N LEU A 36 -3.40 -9.82 -1.21
CA LEU A 36 -3.03 -8.81 -0.22
C LEU A 36 -1.54 -8.49 -0.32
N ASN A 37 -1.22 -7.22 -0.58
CA ASN A 37 0.14 -6.71 -0.55
C ASN A 37 0.45 -6.17 0.85
N GLN A 38 1.03 -7.01 1.72
CA GLN A 38 1.33 -6.66 3.11
C GLN A 38 2.58 -5.79 3.21
N TYR A 39 2.48 -4.68 3.95
CA TYR A 39 3.60 -3.77 4.21
C TYR A 39 4.07 -3.90 5.67
N GLY A 40 5.39 -3.90 5.86
CA GLY A 40 6.02 -3.90 7.17
C GLY A 40 7.10 -2.82 7.26
N VAL A 41 7.27 -2.26 8.46
CA VAL A 41 8.36 -1.33 8.78
C VAL A 41 9.31 -2.03 9.75
N ILE A 42 10.60 -2.02 9.43
CA ILE A 42 11.64 -2.69 10.23
C ILE A 42 12.74 -1.68 10.53
N ALA A 43 12.94 -1.38 11.82
CA ALA A 43 14.08 -0.58 12.25
C ALA A 43 15.39 -1.36 12.07
N VAL A 44 16.42 -0.71 11.54
CA VAL A 44 17.72 -1.35 11.30
C VAL A 44 18.42 -1.62 12.63
N ASN A 45 18.98 -2.82 12.78
CA ASN A 45 19.70 -3.22 13.99
C ASN A 45 20.97 -2.36 14.19
N PRO A 46 21.08 -1.58 15.29
CA PRO A 46 22.24 -0.72 15.56
C PRO A 46 23.51 -1.49 15.93
N GLU A 47 23.41 -2.70 16.46
CA GLU A 47 24.58 -3.54 16.77
C GLU A 47 25.35 -3.94 15.51
N LYS A 48 24.64 -4.04 14.38
CA LYS A 48 25.23 -4.34 13.06
C LYS A 48 25.62 -3.09 12.28
N ASN A 49 25.04 -1.93 12.62
CA ASN A 49 25.26 -0.67 11.92
C ASN A 49 25.25 0.49 12.93
N PRO A 50 26.42 0.92 13.46
CA PRO A 50 26.47 1.90 14.55
C PRO A 50 26.03 3.31 14.15
N ASN A 51 25.99 3.62 12.85
CA ASN A 51 25.61 4.95 12.34
C ASN A 51 24.10 5.11 12.09
N VAL A 52 23.27 4.14 12.50
CA VAL A 52 21.83 4.23 12.30
C VAL A 52 21.17 5.12 13.34
N HIS A 53 20.14 5.84 12.89
CA HIS A 53 19.31 6.73 13.69
C HIS A 53 18.16 5.93 14.33
N LEU A 54 18.49 5.08 15.32
CA LEU A 54 17.51 4.16 15.91
C LEU A 54 16.33 4.89 16.56
N GLU A 55 16.58 6.00 17.27
CA GLU A 55 15.53 6.74 17.97
C GLU A 55 14.53 7.33 16.97
N GLU A 56 15.01 7.89 15.86
CA GLU A 56 14.20 8.44 14.78
C GLU A 56 13.44 7.35 14.02
N ALA A 57 14.07 6.19 13.79
CA ALA A 57 13.40 5.04 13.20
C ALA A 57 12.25 4.56 14.09
N GLN A 58 12.45 4.52 15.42
CA GLN A 58 11.41 4.13 16.35
C GLN A 58 10.26 5.15 16.38
N LYS A 59 10.57 6.47 16.36
CA LYS A 59 9.54 7.51 16.25
C LYS A 59 8.67 7.33 15.01
N PHE A 60 9.25 6.93 13.87
CA PHE A 60 8.49 6.62 12.67
C PHE A 60 7.62 5.37 12.83
N VAL A 61 8.16 4.29 13.42
CA VAL A 61 7.40 3.07 13.73
C VAL A 61 6.19 3.39 14.60
N ASP A 62 6.39 4.12 15.69
CA ASP A 62 5.32 4.49 16.62
C ASP A 62 4.28 5.38 15.93
N TRP A 63 4.74 6.35 15.14
CA TRP A 63 3.85 7.23 14.38
C TRP A 63 3.01 6.46 13.35
N ILE A 64 3.62 5.56 12.58
CA ILE A 64 2.91 4.84 11.52
C ILE A 64 1.92 3.81 12.09
N LEU A 65 2.19 3.25 13.27
CA LEU A 65 1.29 2.33 13.98
C LEU A 65 0.18 3.04 14.76
N SER A 66 0.31 4.34 15.05
CA SER A 66 -0.68 5.08 15.82
C SER A 66 -2.07 5.07 15.17
N GLU A 67 -3.13 5.09 15.98
CA GLU A 67 -4.53 5.12 15.51
C GLU A 67 -4.79 6.26 14.52
N LYS A 68 -4.22 7.44 14.81
CA LYS A 68 -4.33 8.62 13.94
C LYS A 68 -3.78 8.32 12.55
N THR A 69 -2.59 7.73 12.46
CA THR A 69 -1.95 7.48 11.16
C THR A 69 -2.59 6.28 10.46
N GLN A 70 -3.00 5.24 11.18
CA GLN A 70 -3.77 4.13 10.60
C GLN A 70 -5.08 4.65 9.97
N LYS A 71 -5.77 5.61 10.61
CA LYS A 71 -6.93 6.27 10.01
C LYS A 71 -6.55 7.04 8.73
N LEU A 72 -5.47 7.83 8.76
CA LEU A 72 -4.99 8.54 7.57
C LEU A 72 -4.67 7.59 6.40
N ILE A 73 -4.08 6.43 6.70
CA ILE A 73 -3.80 5.39 5.70
C ILE A 73 -5.10 4.85 5.09
N GLY A 74 -6.11 4.56 5.92
CA GLY A 74 -7.42 4.06 5.46
C GLY A 74 -8.25 5.08 4.67
N GLU A 75 -7.98 6.37 4.82
CA GLU A 75 -8.63 7.45 4.06
C GLU A 75 -7.89 7.80 2.76
N PHE A 76 -6.65 7.31 2.60
CA PHE A 76 -5.83 7.66 1.46
C PHE A 76 -6.40 7.13 0.14
N GLY A 77 -6.52 8.03 -0.84
CA GLY A 77 -7.02 7.75 -2.18
C GLY A 77 -8.52 7.93 -2.36
N VAL A 78 -9.31 8.02 -1.28
CA VAL A 78 -10.77 8.15 -1.36
C VAL A 78 -11.20 9.38 -2.16
N GLU A 79 -10.60 10.54 -1.89
CA GLU A 79 -10.92 11.79 -2.60
C GLU A 79 -10.62 11.70 -4.11
N LYS A 80 -9.50 11.06 -4.47
CA LYS A 80 -9.03 11.03 -5.86
C LYS A 80 -9.68 9.91 -6.68
N TYR A 81 -9.88 8.75 -6.09
CA TYR A 81 -10.27 7.52 -6.79
C TYR A 81 -11.63 6.97 -6.34
N GLY A 82 -12.34 7.65 -5.44
CA GLY A 82 -13.63 7.20 -4.89
C GLY A 82 -13.54 6.00 -3.96
N GLN A 83 -12.33 5.49 -3.68
CA GLN A 83 -12.09 4.32 -2.84
C GLN A 83 -10.73 4.41 -2.12
N ALA A 84 -10.63 3.76 -0.96
CA ALA A 84 -9.38 3.65 -0.23
C ALA A 84 -8.39 2.74 -0.97
N LEU A 85 -7.12 3.14 -1.03
CA LEU A 85 -6.06 2.33 -1.64
C LEU A 85 -5.41 1.35 -0.66
N PHE A 86 -5.50 1.64 0.64
CA PHE A 86 -4.87 0.85 1.70
C PHE A 86 -5.91 0.48 2.75
N VAL A 87 -5.75 -0.73 3.30
CA VAL A 87 -6.54 -1.22 4.43
C VAL A 87 -5.59 -1.35 5.63
N PRO A 88 -5.64 -0.43 6.60
CA PRO A 88 -4.77 -0.48 7.76
C PRO A 88 -5.02 -1.74 8.59
N ASN A 89 -3.94 -2.42 9.00
CA ASN A 89 -4.01 -3.65 9.78
C ASN A 89 -2.92 -3.74 10.87
N ALA A 90 -2.39 -2.60 11.32
CA ALA A 90 -1.50 -2.58 12.46
C ALA A 90 -2.18 -3.23 13.68
N LYS A 91 -1.46 -4.12 14.36
CA LYS A 91 -1.90 -4.67 15.63
C LYS A 91 -1.51 -3.69 16.73
N ALA A 92 -2.44 -3.44 17.66
CA ALA A 92 -2.16 -2.76 18.92
C ALA A 92 -1.23 -3.60 19.80
#